data_AF-A0ABD5Y5E6-F1
#
_entry.id   AF-A0ABD5Y5E6-F1
#
_cell.length_a   1.000
_cell.length_b   1.000
_cell.length_c   1.000
_cell.angle_alpha   90.00
_cell.angle_beta   90.00
_cell.angle_gamma   90.00
#
_symmetry.space_group_name_H-M   'P 1'
#
loop_
_entity.id
_entity.type
_entity.pdbx_description
1 polymer ?
#
loop_
_entity_poly.entity_id
_entity_poly.type
_entity_poly.pdbx_seq_one_letter_code
_entity_poly.pdbx_strand_id
1 'polypeptide(L)'
;MGDHTDVRLETQDGTVVAYFAPNFEVKPKISNDLHEADRSGGDPPVVRDGQRYSHDLSVQGVFEHSSNLPAAHADDVESMVGAAPVTPRDQVNRLVYYATQVGGPFHLYEGADEYTATDPADVNLRAGVYPAVQIAEITPPSQAGLPRFEYAVDFTVGVPR
;
A
#
# COMPACT_ATOMS: atom_id res chain seq x y z
N MET A 1 16.57 -12.24 4.24
CA MET A 1 15.34 -11.75 3.57
C MET A 1 15.71 -11.55 2.12
N GLY A 2 14.90 -12.08 1.20
CA GLY A 2 15.11 -11.86 -0.23
C GLY A 2 14.49 -10.53 -0.65
N ASP A 3 14.99 -9.92 -1.72
CA ASP A 3 14.53 -8.64 -2.26
C ASP A 3 13.00 -8.59 -2.46
N HIS A 4 12.33 -9.75 -2.57
CA HIS A 4 10.89 -9.83 -2.74
C HIS A 4 10.06 -9.58 -1.46
N THR A 5 10.69 -9.63 -0.28
CA THR A 5 10.03 -9.35 1.00
C THR A 5 10.13 -7.88 1.42
N ASP A 6 10.93 -7.10 0.69
CA ASP A 6 11.21 -5.70 1.03
C ASP A 6 10.01 -4.79 0.79
N VAL A 7 9.12 -5.18 -0.13
CA VAL A 7 7.87 -4.46 -0.40
C VAL A 7 6.67 -5.35 -0.16
N ARG A 8 6.05 -5.14 0.99
CA ARG A 8 4.98 -6.00 1.50
C ARG A 8 3.97 -5.22 2.32
N LEU A 9 2.75 -5.73 2.32
CA LEU A 9 1.65 -5.23 3.13
C LEU A 9 1.37 -6.23 4.26
N GLU A 10 1.25 -5.73 5.48
CA GLU A 10 0.94 -6.49 6.68
C GLU A 10 -0.24 -5.88 7.44
N THR A 11 -0.95 -6.70 8.20
CA THR A 11 -1.80 -6.22 9.29
C THR A 11 -0.94 -5.87 10.52
N GLN A 12 -1.53 -5.15 11.47
CA GLN A 12 -0.83 -4.73 12.70
C GLN A 12 -0.32 -5.90 13.56
N ASP A 13 -0.91 -7.09 13.42
CA ASP A 13 -0.50 -8.31 14.11
C ASP A 13 0.63 -9.08 13.40
N GLY A 14 1.13 -8.56 12.28
CA GLY A 14 2.21 -9.16 11.48
C GLY A 14 1.74 -10.19 10.44
N THR A 15 0.42 -10.32 10.21
CA THR A 15 -0.06 -11.19 9.11
C THR A 15 0.23 -10.54 7.76
N VAL A 16 0.97 -11.23 6.91
CA VAL A 16 1.26 -10.76 5.55
C VAL A 16 0.00 -10.84 4.68
N VAL A 17 -0.37 -9.69 4.11
CA VAL A 17 -1.51 -9.51 3.21
C VAL A 17 -1.07 -9.72 1.75
N ALA A 18 0.04 -9.10 1.35
CA ALA A 18 0.57 -9.15 -0.02
C ALA A 18 2.09 -8.89 -0.08
N TYR A 19 2.76 -9.52 -1.05
CA TYR A 19 4.08 -9.14 -1.53
C TYR A 19 3.95 -8.45 -2.89
N PHE A 20 4.58 -7.29 -3.08
CA PHE A 20 4.43 -6.49 -4.31
C PHE A 20 5.62 -6.59 -5.27
N ALA A 21 6.74 -7.13 -4.81
CA ALA A 21 7.91 -7.42 -5.65
C ALA A 21 7.64 -8.56 -6.66
N PRO A 22 8.43 -8.69 -7.75
CA PRO A 22 9.58 -7.86 -8.14
C PRO A 22 9.25 -6.68 -9.06
N ASN A 23 8.04 -6.62 -9.61
CA ASN A 23 7.66 -5.59 -10.59
C ASN A 23 6.70 -4.61 -9.94
N PHE A 24 7.21 -3.60 -9.24
CA PHE A 24 6.36 -2.53 -8.74
C PHE A 24 6.96 -1.13 -8.92
N GLU A 25 6.08 -0.13 -9.04
CA GLU A 25 6.40 1.30 -8.99
C GLU A 25 5.54 1.94 -7.90
N VAL A 26 6.19 2.66 -6.97
CA VAL A 26 5.49 3.44 -5.94
C VAL A 26 5.40 4.89 -6.36
N LYS A 27 4.17 5.41 -6.44
CA LYS A 27 3.89 6.80 -6.82
C LYS A 27 3.24 7.55 -5.66
N PRO A 28 3.95 8.45 -4.97
CA PRO A 28 3.34 9.35 -4.02
C PRO A 28 2.53 10.41 -4.78
N LYS A 29 1.24 10.51 -4.48
CA LYS A 29 0.36 11.61 -4.90
C LYS A 29 0.16 12.55 -3.72
N ILE A 30 0.40 13.84 -3.94
CA ILE A 30 0.10 14.89 -2.96
C ILE A 30 -1.20 15.55 -3.42
N SER A 31 -2.31 15.25 -2.75
CA SER A 31 -3.54 16.00 -2.96
C SER A 31 -3.51 17.26 -2.08
N ASN A 32 -3.79 18.42 -2.68
CA ASN A 32 -3.88 19.70 -1.96
C ASN A 32 -5.29 20.22 -2.20
N ASP A 33 -6.11 20.28 -1.16
CA ASP A 33 -7.52 20.65 -1.28
C ASP A 33 -7.63 22.15 -1.57
N LEU A 34 -7.95 22.49 -2.83
CA LEU A 34 -7.95 23.85 -3.36
C LEU A 34 -9.28 24.60 -3.13
N HIS A 35 -10.24 23.98 -2.42
CA HIS A 35 -11.61 24.50 -2.29
C HIS A 35 -11.94 25.29 -1.01
N GLU A 36 -10.98 25.51 -0.10
CA GLU A 36 -11.15 26.40 1.08
C GLU A 36 -10.28 27.67 1.06
N ALA A 37 -9.80 28.11 -0.11
CA ALA A 37 -9.01 29.35 -0.21
C ALA A 37 -9.86 30.53 -0.71
N ASP A 38 -10.49 31.26 0.22
CA ASP A 38 -11.00 32.60 -0.08
C ASP A 38 -9.79 33.55 -0.24
N ARG A 39 -9.63 34.15 -1.43
CA ARG A 39 -8.57 35.12 -1.71
C ARG A 39 -9.14 36.53 -1.65
N SER A 40 -8.68 37.35 -0.71
CA SER A 40 -7.97 38.61 -1.03
C SER A 40 -7.59 39.44 0.21
N GLY A 41 -6.33 39.88 0.23
CA GLY A 41 -5.95 41.23 0.68
C GLY A 41 -5.47 41.40 2.12
N GLY A 42 -4.15 41.53 2.29
CA GLY A 42 -3.52 42.24 3.41
C GLY A 42 -2.98 41.34 4.52
N ASP A 43 -1.63 41.30 4.62
CA ASP A 43 -0.79 40.63 5.62
C ASP A 43 -1.07 39.15 5.91
N PRO A 44 -0.12 38.20 5.68
CA PRO A 44 -0.40 36.78 5.86
C PRO A 44 -0.71 36.49 7.34
N PRO A 45 -1.96 36.14 7.70
CA PRO A 45 -2.17 35.47 8.97
C PRO A 45 -1.63 34.05 8.80
N VAL A 46 -0.65 33.66 9.62
CA VAL A 46 -0.26 32.27 9.74
C VAL A 46 -1.44 31.54 10.39
N VAL A 47 -2.39 31.11 9.56
CA VAL A 47 -3.46 30.19 9.96
C VAL A 47 -2.82 28.82 10.05
N ARG A 48 -2.42 28.45 11.27
CA ARG A 48 -2.24 27.05 11.65
C ARG A 48 -3.64 26.45 11.81
N ASP A 49 -4.19 25.91 10.74
CA ASP A 49 -5.26 24.94 10.88
C ASP A 49 -5.22 23.95 9.71
N GLY A 50 -5.12 22.66 10.05
CA GLY A 50 -5.43 21.56 9.16
C GLY A 50 -4.51 21.26 7.96
N GLN A 51 -3.17 21.31 8.07
CA GLN A 51 -2.28 20.64 7.10
C GLN A 51 -2.52 19.11 7.09
N ARG A 52 -3.65 18.67 6.53
CA ARG A 52 -3.88 17.30 6.11
C ARG A 52 -3.20 17.17 4.75
N TYR A 53 -1.89 16.94 4.78
CA TYR A 53 -1.25 16.31 3.65
C TYR A 53 -1.83 14.90 3.55
N SER A 54 -2.84 14.69 2.69
CA SER A 54 -3.16 13.34 2.25
C SER A 54 -2.06 12.97 1.26
N HIS A 55 -1.13 12.16 1.76
CA HIS A 55 -0.21 11.45 0.91
C HIS A 55 -0.98 10.20 0.47
N ASP A 56 -1.38 10.16 -0.80
CA ASP A 56 -1.92 8.93 -1.36
C ASP A 56 -0.76 8.18 -2.00
N LEU A 57 -0.68 6.87 -1.75
CA LEU A 57 0.41 6.03 -2.25
C LEU A 57 -0.16 5.02 -3.23
N SER A 58 0.37 4.97 -4.45
CA SER A 58 -0.05 3.96 -5.43
C SER A 58 1.06 2.94 -5.61
N VAL A 59 0.78 1.66 -5.38
CA VAL A 59 1.68 0.55 -5.70
C VAL A 59 1.12 -0.16 -6.93
N GLN A 60 1.87 -0.12 -8.03
CA GLN A 60 1.46 -0.69 -9.31
C GLN A 60 2.40 -1.81 -9.70
N GLY A 61 1.89 -2.95 -10.15
CA GLY A 61 2.74 -4.08 -10.49
C GLY A 61 2.05 -5.19 -11.25
N VAL A 62 2.69 -6.35 -11.31
CA VAL A 62 2.16 -7.55 -11.97
C VAL A 62 2.19 -8.74 -11.01
N PHE A 63 1.04 -9.30 -10.71
CA PHE A 63 0.95 -10.61 -10.07
C PHE A 63 1.18 -11.70 -11.12
N GLU A 64 2.03 -12.66 -10.77
CA GLU A 64 2.37 -13.81 -11.60
C GLU A 64 2.08 -15.11 -10.84
N HIS A 65 1.89 -16.20 -11.59
CA HIS A 65 1.64 -17.52 -11.02
C HIS A 65 2.86 -17.99 -10.22
N SER A 66 2.68 -18.60 -9.04
CA SER A 66 3.79 -18.97 -8.16
C SER A 66 4.83 -19.86 -8.84
N SER A 67 4.41 -20.74 -9.75
CA SER A 67 5.31 -21.59 -10.56
C SER A 67 6.30 -20.84 -11.45
N ASN A 68 6.06 -19.55 -11.72
CA ASN A 68 6.90 -18.72 -12.58
C ASN A 68 7.77 -17.75 -11.76
N LEU A 69 7.61 -17.74 -10.43
CA LEU A 69 8.41 -16.93 -9.52
C LEU A 69 9.68 -17.68 -9.12
N PRO A 70 10.74 -16.97 -8.69
CA PRO A 70 11.86 -17.60 -7.99
C PRO A 70 11.37 -18.43 -6.80
N ALA A 71 11.97 -19.60 -6.56
CA ALA A 71 11.48 -20.57 -5.58
C ALA A 71 11.19 -19.97 -4.19
N ALA A 72 12.10 -19.13 -3.67
CA ALA A 72 11.89 -18.48 -2.38
C ALA A 72 10.66 -17.55 -2.34
N HIS A 73 10.37 -16.84 -3.43
CA HIS A 73 9.20 -15.99 -3.53
C HIS A 73 7.92 -16.81 -3.72
N ALA A 74 8.00 -17.90 -4.49
CA ALA A 74 6.90 -18.84 -4.65
C ALA A 74 6.48 -19.43 -3.29
N ASP A 75 7.45 -19.89 -2.48
CA ASP A 75 7.22 -20.46 -1.15
C ASP A 75 6.52 -19.45 -0.23
N ASP A 76 6.96 -18.19 -0.23
CA ASP A 76 6.36 -17.13 0.59
C ASP A 76 4.91 -16.81 0.16
N VAL A 77 4.65 -16.74 -1.14
CA VAL A 77 3.30 -16.50 -1.68
C VAL A 77 2.38 -17.69 -1.41
N GLU A 78 2.86 -18.92 -1.57
CA GLU A 78 2.12 -20.15 -1.30
C GLU A 78 1.80 -20.31 0.19
N SER A 79 2.76 -19.98 1.07
CA SER A 79 2.53 -19.93 2.52
C SER A 79 1.53 -18.84 2.92
N MET A 80 1.62 -17.66 2.29
CA MET A 80 0.71 -16.55 2.55
C MET A 80 -0.75 -16.90 2.20
N VAL A 81 -0.98 -17.55 1.07
CA VAL A 81 -2.32 -17.93 0.60
C VAL A 81 -2.79 -19.24 1.25
N GLY A 82 -1.87 -20.15 1.61
CA GLY A 82 -2.17 -21.48 2.14
C GLY A 82 -2.54 -22.50 1.05
N ALA A 83 -2.11 -22.27 -0.19
CA ALA A 83 -2.37 -23.12 -1.35
C ALA A 83 -1.15 -23.18 -2.26
N ALA A 84 -1.02 -24.25 -3.04
CA ALA A 84 0.05 -24.40 -4.04
C ALA A 84 -0.49 -25.17 -5.27
N PRO A 85 -0.29 -24.66 -6.51
CA PRO A 85 0.29 -23.35 -6.82
C PRO A 85 -0.71 -22.19 -6.59
N VAL A 86 -0.20 -20.98 -6.41
CA VAL A 86 -1.00 -19.75 -6.27
C VAL A 86 -1.14 -19.05 -7.61
N THR A 87 -2.38 -18.71 -7.97
CA THR A 87 -2.65 -17.91 -9.18
C THR A 87 -2.59 -16.41 -8.88
N PRO A 88 -2.40 -15.56 -9.91
CA PRO A 88 -2.56 -14.11 -9.75
C PRO A 88 -3.93 -13.70 -9.21
N ARG A 89 -4.99 -14.48 -9.55
CA ARG A 89 -6.35 -14.22 -9.09
C ARG A 89 -6.48 -14.43 -7.58
N ASP A 90 -5.82 -15.45 -7.03
CA ASP A 90 -5.85 -15.74 -5.59
C ASP A 90 -5.19 -14.61 -4.78
N GLN A 91 -4.08 -14.06 -5.30
CA GLN A 91 -3.40 -12.91 -4.71
C GLN A 91 -4.30 -11.67 -4.69
N VAL A 92 -4.97 -11.35 -5.80
CA VAL A 92 -5.94 -10.24 -5.86
C VAL A 92 -7.14 -10.49 -4.94
N ASN A 93 -7.70 -11.70 -4.94
CA ASN A 93 -8.85 -12.04 -4.09
C ASN A 93 -8.49 -11.87 -2.60
N ARG A 94 -7.28 -12.24 -2.19
CA ARG A 94 -6.78 -12.03 -0.83
C ARG A 94 -6.71 -10.54 -0.51
N LEU A 95 -6.11 -9.73 -1.39
CA LEU A 95 -6.03 -8.28 -1.20
C LEU A 95 -7.42 -7.65 -1.05
N VAL A 96 -8.36 -8.02 -1.92
CA VAL A 96 -9.77 -7.56 -1.86
C VAL A 96 -10.46 -8.01 -0.58
N TYR A 97 -10.19 -9.22 -0.10
CA TYR A 97 -10.72 -9.70 1.17
C TYR A 97 -10.26 -8.82 2.34
N TYR A 98 -8.96 -8.50 2.42
CA TYR A 98 -8.46 -7.62 3.48
C TYR A 98 -9.01 -6.18 3.35
N ALA A 99 -9.11 -5.65 2.13
CA ALA A 99 -9.66 -4.32 1.90
C ALA A 99 -11.14 -4.19 2.28
N THR A 100 -11.95 -5.24 2.05
CA THR A 100 -13.42 -5.16 2.19
C THR A 100 -13.99 -5.84 3.44
N GLN A 101 -13.32 -6.88 3.96
CA GLN A 101 -13.83 -7.70 5.08
C GLN A 101 -13.06 -7.48 6.38
N VAL A 102 -11.75 -7.24 6.31
CA VAL A 102 -10.91 -7.05 7.52
C VAL A 102 -10.85 -5.58 7.89
N GLY A 103 -10.52 -4.72 6.93
CA GLY A 103 -10.35 -3.28 7.18
C GLY A 103 -9.01 -2.95 7.83
N GLY A 104 -8.52 -1.74 7.58
CA GLY A 104 -7.22 -1.25 8.07
C GLY A 104 -7.27 -0.64 9.49
N PRO A 105 -6.15 -0.07 9.96
CA PRO A 105 -4.93 0.27 9.20
C PRO A 105 -3.98 -0.91 8.96
N PHE A 106 -3.16 -0.80 7.91
CA PHE A 106 -2.15 -1.76 7.49
C PHE A 106 -0.75 -1.15 7.57
N HIS A 107 0.23 -2.02 7.77
CA HIS A 107 1.65 -1.70 7.71
C HIS A 107 2.16 -1.96 6.30
N LEU A 108 2.65 -0.94 5.62
CA LEU A 108 3.30 -1.10 4.32
C LEU A 108 4.80 -0.85 4.47
N TYR A 109 5.60 -1.79 4.01
CA TYR A 109 7.04 -1.66 3.92
C TYR A 109 7.42 -1.42 2.47
N GLU A 110 8.30 -0.46 2.23
CA GLU A 110 8.88 -0.15 0.92
C GLU A 110 10.39 0.03 1.07
N GLY A 111 11.12 -1.08 1.16
CA GLY A 111 12.58 -1.05 1.32
C GLY A 111 13.00 -0.39 2.64
N ALA A 112 13.47 0.86 2.57
CA ALA A 112 13.88 1.62 3.75
C ALA A 112 12.76 2.50 4.35
N ASP A 113 11.67 2.70 3.62
CA ASP A 113 10.52 3.47 4.08
C ASP A 113 9.48 2.53 4.69
N GLU A 114 8.95 2.90 5.86
CA GLU A 114 8.01 2.12 6.66
C GLU A 114 6.76 2.94 6.97
N TYR A 115 5.62 2.52 6.43
CA TYR A 115 4.31 3.11 6.72
C TYR A 115 3.64 2.31 7.83
N THR A 116 4.10 2.52 9.07
CA THR A 116 3.72 1.71 10.24
C THR A 116 3.24 2.53 11.43
N ALA A 117 3.44 3.86 11.43
CA ALA A 117 3.08 4.69 12.57
C ALA A 117 1.56 4.80 12.74
N THR A 118 1.07 4.37 13.90
CA THR A 118 -0.37 4.40 14.25
C THR A 118 -0.70 5.50 15.24
N ASP A 119 0.32 6.22 15.74
CA ASP A 119 0.21 7.43 16.55
C ASP A 119 1.07 8.54 15.88
N PRO A 120 0.62 9.81 15.87
CA PRO A 120 1.45 10.92 15.38
C PRO A 120 2.82 11.04 16.05
N ALA A 121 2.98 10.59 17.29
CA ALA A 121 4.25 10.60 18.01
C ALA A 121 5.28 9.60 17.46
N ASP A 122 4.81 8.54 16.80
CA ASP A 122 5.67 7.49 16.22
C ASP A 122 6.17 7.86 14.81
N VAL A 123 5.62 8.92 14.21
CA VAL A 123 6.04 9.39 12.88
C VAL A 123 7.44 9.97 12.95
N ASN A 124 8.37 9.39 12.17
CA ASN A 124 9.75 9.83 12.07
C ASN A 124 10.19 9.91 10.61
N LEU A 125 9.88 11.03 9.97
CA LEU A 125 10.21 11.30 8.57
C LEU A 125 11.71 11.25 8.25
N ARG A 126 12.59 11.46 9.25
CA ARG A 126 14.05 11.39 9.05
C ARG A 126 14.57 9.96 9.06
N ALA A 127 13.84 9.06 9.71
CA ALA A 127 14.15 7.64 9.78
C ALA A 127 13.32 6.80 8.79
N GLY A 128 12.54 7.44 7.91
CA GLY A 128 11.68 6.74 6.95
C GLY A 128 10.39 6.17 7.56
N VAL A 129 9.97 6.59 8.76
CA VAL A 129 8.75 6.09 9.41
C VAL A 129 7.60 7.06 9.17
N TYR A 130 6.58 6.60 8.44
CA TYR A 130 5.39 7.32 8.03
C TYR A 130 4.12 6.72 8.67
N PRO A 131 2.99 7.45 8.66
CA PRO A 131 1.73 6.90 9.11
C PRO A 131 1.35 5.61 8.39
N ALA A 132 0.64 4.74 9.09
CA ALA A 132 0.06 3.52 8.54
C ALA A 132 -0.91 3.84 7.38
N VAL A 133 -1.15 2.83 6.54
CA VAL A 133 -1.97 2.98 5.32
C VAL A 133 -3.32 2.30 5.45
N GLN A 134 -4.29 2.77 4.67
CA GLN A 134 -5.52 2.06 4.38
C GLN A 134 -5.61 1.77 2.89
N ILE A 135 -6.11 0.58 2.52
CA ILE A 135 -6.39 0.28 1.11
C ILE A 135 -7.60 1.11 0.69
N ALA A 136 -7.39 2.07 -0.22
CA ALA A 136 -8.43 2.95 -0.71
C ALA A 136 -9.12 2.37 -1.95
N GLU A 137 -8.32 1.92 -2.92
CA GLU A 137 -8.82 1.32 -4.16
C GLU A 137 -7.91 0.19 -4.61
N ILE A 138 -8.54 -0.85 -5.18
CA ILE A 138 -7.85 -1.92 -5.87
C ILE A 138 -8.39 -1.91 -7.29
N THR A 139 -7.55 -1.59 -8.26
CA THR A 139 -7.90 -1.68 -9.68
C THR A 139 -7.43 -3.04 -10.20
N PRO A 140 -8.34 -4.03 -10.35
CA PRO A 140 -7.98 -5.29 -11.01
C PRO A 140 -7.78 -5.07 -12.52
N PRO A 141 -7.09 -6.00 -13.22
CA PRO A 141 -6.83 -5.84 -14.64
C PRO A 141 -8.11 -5.83 -15.47
N SER A 142 -8.09 -5.09 -16.57
CA SER A 142 -9.24 -4.91 -17.47
C SER A 142 -9.56 -6.14 -18.33
N GLN A 143 -8.66 -7.14 -18.41
CA GLN A 143 -8.86 -8.35 -19.20
C GLN A 143 -8.71 -9.64 -18.38
N ALA A 144 -9.74 -10.48 -18.41
CA ALA A 144 -9.71 -11.83 -17.85
C ALA A 144 -8.97 -12.80 -18.79
N GLY A 145 -8.18 -13.73 -18.23
CA GLY A 145 -7.58 -14.84 -18.97
C GLY A 145 -6.11 -14.67 -19.40
N LEU A 146 -5.44 -13.59 -18.99
CA LEU A 146 -4.00 -13.43 -19.22
C LEU A 146 -3.18 -14.12 -18.12
N PRO A 147 -1.98 -14.65 -18.43
CA PRO A 147 -1.09 -15.29 -17.44
C PRO A 147 -0.46 -14.30 -16.44
N ARG A 148 -0.72 -13.00 -16.61
CA ARG A 148 -0.17 -11.87 -15.83
C ARG A 148 -1.28 -10.89 -15.51
N PHE A 149 -1.44 -10.54 -14.24
CA PHE A 149 -2.45 -9.59 -13.79
C PHE A 149 -1.78 -8.31 -13.32
N GLU A 150 -1.88 -7.27 -14.14
CA GLU A 150 -1.55 -5.92 -13.72
C GLU A 150 -2.48 -5.50 -12.59
N TYR A 151 -1.91 -4.90 -11.55
CA TYR A 151 -2.66 -4.36 -10.43
C TYR A 151 -2.20 -2.94 -10.14
N ALA A 152 -3.13 -2.12 -9.66
CA ALA A 152 -2.84 -0.90 -8.95
C ALA A 152 -3.56 -0.96 -7.61
N VAL A 153 -2.82 -0.77 -6.52
CA VAL A 153 -3.36 -0.61 -5.19
C VAL A 153 -3.08 0.81 -4.74
N ASP A 154 -4.15 1.59 -4.60
CA ASP A 154 -4.08 2.93 -4.05
C ASP A 154 -4.34 2.86 -2.54
N PHE A 155 -3.49 3.55 -1.80
CA PHE A 155 -3.51 3.63 -0.36
C PHE A 155 -3.71 5.07 0.10
N THR A 156 -4.53 5.26 1.13
CA THR A 156 -4.55 6.52 1.88
C THR A 156 -3.58 6.40 3.05
N VAL A 157 -2.57 7.27 3.11
CA VAL A 157 -1.68 7.38 4.27
C VAL A 157 -2.36 8.22 5.33
N GLY A 158 -2.50 7.68 6.54
CA GLY A 158 -3.08 8.46 7.63
C GLY A 158 -3.25 7.66 8.90
N VAL A 159 -3.05 8.35 10.02
CA VAL A 159 -3.40 7.82 11.35
C VAL A 159 -4.94 7.83 11.48
N PRO A 160 -5.60 6.69 11.71
CA PRO A 160 -7.02 6.68 12.06
C PRO A 160 -7.23 7.52 13.32
N ARG A 161 -8.22 8.41 13.30
CA ARG A 161 -8.60 9.23 14.47
C ARG A 161 -9.33 8.42 15.52
#